data_AF-A0A6G0P7I9-F1
#
_entry.id   AF-A0A6G0P7I9-F1
#
_cell.length_a   1.000
_cell.length_b   1.000
_cell.length_c   1.000
_cell.angle_alpha   90.00
_cell.angle_beta   90.00
_cell.angle_gamma   90.00
#
_symmetry.space_group_name_H-M   'P 1'
#
loop_
_entity.id
_entity.type
_entity.pdbx_description
1 polymer ?
#
loop_
_entity_poly.entity_id
_entity_poly.type
_entity_poly.pdbx_seq_one_letter_code
_entity_poly.pdbx_strand_id
1 'polypeptide(L)'
;MNELPADLLHGDWTCQREIDLLKRTQAAHQQLTKRLQVMARELRGERYYPLQTETKQLRVRVYHTYVPPVEASEDTQAAPGRWTLRIEGVDASAEEPTIVKFSSYFRKTSIELDPHLYSDHVVEWTSFQKASHEVDGLEVSRTGSTAHTVKIKLLAAQTPERFSISPELEAAIGQYLGPAKAYTKQDIVLAMWQYIKLRNLIKEDDCRVVVCDDRLVQVLNCVSLPFTSIVVALKQHLTPINAIDLEYTLSLSTACESELLDEKFFDVSVAATSDLDRTRTRALKECEELQQDQKKELALLQAQELDILERLQTYTRKKEWMTQFAQDPCGFMADVKTSQLADEQILAAETELDEFNVPRPQQFTQPWVREVVGELLTTRPTN
;
A
#
# COMPACT_ATOMS: atom_id res chain seq x y z
N MET A 1 41.58 11.81 -5.97
CA MET A 1 42.69 10.86 -6.21
C MET A 1 42.06 9.48 -6.43
N ASN A 2 41.40 9.28 -7.59
CA ASN A 2 40.46 8.16 -7.76
C ASN A 2 40.80 7.25 -8.97
N GLU A 3 41.87 7.54 -9.68
CA GLU A 3 42.26 6.77 -10.87
C GLU A 3 43.31 5.73 -10.49
N LEU A 4 43.05 4.48 -10.86
CA LEU A 4 44.02 3.40 -10.81
C LEU A 4 45.17 3.71 -11.77
N PRO A 5 46.43 3.35 -11.47
CA PRO A 5 47.56 3.55 -12.38
C PRO A 5 47.24 3.05 -13.79
N ALA A 6 47.61 3.81 -14.83
CA ALA A 6 47.26 3.48 -16.21
C ALA A 6 47.73 2.06 -16.62
N ASP A 7 48.87 1.62 -16.09
CA ASP A 7 49.43 0.27 -16.27
C ASP A 7 48.47 -0.86 -15.82
N LEU A 8 47.66 -0.60 -14.78
CA LEU A 8 46.63 -1.52 -14.26
C LEU A 8 45.37 -1.56 -15.14
N LEU A 9 45.25 -0.67 -16.12
CA LEU A 9 44.11 -0.59 -17.05
C LEU A 9 44.45 -1.09 -18.47
N HIS A 10 45.74 -1.21 -18.82
CA HIS A 10 46.20 -1.45 -20.21
C HIS A 10 47.07 -2.71 -20.41
N GLY A 11 47.12 -3.62 -19.44
CA GLY A 11 47.83 -4.89 -19.55
C GLY A 11 46.99 -6.04 -20.16
N ASP A 12 47.66 -6.99 -20.82
CA ASP A 12 47.05 -8.28 -21.22
C ASP A 12 46.85 -9.18 -20.00
N TRP A 13 45.70 -9.06 -19.36
CA TRP A 13 45.35 -9.86 -18.18
C TRP A 13 45.18 -11.35 -18.52
N THR A 14 45.82 -12.23 -17.75
CA THR A 14 45.64 -13.69 -17.89
C THR A 14 44.19 -14.14 -17.70
N CYS A 15 43.41 -13.39 -16.91
CA CYS A 15 41.97 -13.56 -16.70
C CYS A 15 41.07 -12.75 -17.68
N GLN A 16 41.60 -12.11 -18.73
CA GLN A 16 40.80 -11.30 -19.67
C GLN A 16 39.61 -12.06 -20.27
N ARG A 17 39.79 -13.36 -20.54
CA ARG A 17 38.72 -14.27 -21.01
C ARG A 17 37.60 -14.45 -19.98
N GLU A 18 37.93 -14.45 -18.70
CA GLU A 18 36.98 -14.58 -17.59
C GLU A 18 36.25 -13.26 -17.36
N ILE A 19 36.97 -12.13 -17.42
CA ILE A 19 36.42 -10.78 -17.39
C ILE A 19 35.41 -10.58 -18.53
N ASP A 20 35.72 -11.00 -19.76
CA ASP A 20 34.79 -10.90 -20.89
C ASP A 20 33.61 -11.89 -20.81
N LEU A 21 33.77 -13.03 -20.13
CA LEU A 21 32.66 -13.93 -19.81
C LEU A 21 31.74 -13.29 -18.77
N LEU A 22 32.30 -12.67 -17.72
CA LEU A 22 31.55 -11.94 -16.68
C LEU A 22 30.80 -10.73 -17.26
N LYS A 23 31.40 -9.94 -18.16
CA LYS A 23 30.68 -8.87 -18.89
C LYS A 23 29.48 -9.41 -19.67
N ARG A 24 29.61 -10.59 -20.31
CA ARG A 24 28.52 -11.23 -21.06
C ARG A 24 27.41 -11.76 -20.15
N THR A 25 27.75 -12.41 -19.03
CA THR A 25 26.74 -12.88 -18.06
C THR A 25 26.06 -11.73 -17.35
N GLN A 26 26.78 -10.64 -17.01
CA GLN A 26 26.21 -9.40 -16.48
C GLN A 26 25.22 -8.77 -17.48
N ALA A 27 25.58 -8.66 -18.76
CA ALA A 27 24.70 -8.13 -19.80
C ALA A 27 23.43 -9.00 -19.99
N ALA A 28 23.58 -10.33 -19.99
CA ALA A 28 22.46 -11.26 -20.06
C ALA A 28 21.55 -11.17 -18.82
N HIS A 29 22.12 -11.09 -17.62
CA HIS A 29 21.38 -10.87 -16.37
C HIS A 29 20.62 -9.54 -16.41
N GLN A 30 21.24 -8.44 -16.82
CA GLN A 30 20.55 -7.15 -16.97
C GLN A 30 19.38 -7.21 -17.96
N GLN A 31 19.49 -7.97 -19.06
CA GLN A 31 18.38 -8.18 -19.99
C GLN A 31 17.26 -9.01 -19.37
N LEU A 32 17.58 -10.09 -18.64
CA LEU A 32 16.60 -10.91 -17.93
C LEU A 32 15.88 -10.12 -16.84
N THR A 33 16.61 -9.38 -16.00
CA THR A 33 16.04 -8.54 -14.94
C THR A 33 15.15 -7.43 -15.50
N LYS A 34 15.51 -6.81 -16.64
CA LYS A 34 14.61 -5.87 -17.36
C LYS A 34 13.33 -6.55 -17.86
N ARG A 35 13.41 -7.78 -18.41
CA ARG A 35 12.23 -8.55 -18.84
C ARG A 35 11.34 -8.95 -17.65
N LEU A 36 11.93 -9.41 -16.55
CA LEU A 36 11.23 -9.73 -15.30
C LEU A 36 10.51 -8.49 -14.73
N GLN A 37 11.14 -7.32 -14.74
CA GLN A 37 10.52 -6.06 -14.32
C GLN A 37 9.31 -5.68 -15.21
N VAL A 38 9.40 -5.85 -16.53
CA VAL A 38 8.27 -5.61 -17.44
C VAL A 38 7.12 -6.59 -17.16
N MET A 39 7.41 -7.89 -17.07
CA MET A 39 6.38 -8.91 -16.78
C MET A 39 5.77 -8.72 -15.39
N ALA A 40 6.54 -8.28 -14.38
CA ALA A 40 6.01 -7.96 -13.05
C ALA A 40 5.08 -6.74 -13.05
N ARG A 41 5.34 -5.73 -13.89
CA ARG A 41 4.42 -4.57 -14.09
C ARG A 41 3.14 -4.97 -14.82
N GLU A 42 3.25 -5.81 -15.84
CA GLU A 42 2.10 -6.40 -16.53
C GLU A 42 1.25 -7.25 -15.55
N LEU A 43 1.90 -8.10 -14.73
CA LEU A 43 1.25 -8.84 -13.65
C LEU A 43 0.69 -7.95 -12.52
N ARG A 44 1.20 -6.74 -12.30
CA ARG A 44 0.59 -5.75 -11.38
C ARG A 44 -0.63 -5.03 -11.98
N GLY A 45 -0.92 -5.21 -13.26
CA GLY A 45 -2.08 -4.59 -13.92
C GLY A 45 -1.83 -3.16 -14.38
N GLU A 46 -0.57 -2.72 -14.53
CA GLU A 46 -0.23 -1.38 -15.08
C GLU A 46 -0.68 -1.20 -16.54
N ARG A 47 -1.15 -2.26 -17.20
CA ARG A 47 -1.88 -2.19 -18.47
C ARG A 47 -3.37 -2.44 -18.26
N TYR A 48 -4.14 -1.38 -18.48
CA TYR A 48 -5.60 -1.32 -18.51
C TYR A 48 -6.25 -2.50 -19.27
N TYR A 49 -6.89 -3.41 -18.55
CA TYR A 49 -8.18 -4.03 -18.90
C TYR A 49 -8.86 -4.55 -17.62
N PRO A 50 -10.19 -4.48 -17.49
CA PRO A 50 -10.89 -5.27 -16.48
C PRO A 50 -10.74 -6.75 -16.84
N LEU A 51 -10.05 -7.51 -15.98
CA LEU A 51 -10.01 -8.96 -16.05
C LEU A 51 -11.44 -9.51 -16.00
N GLN A 52 -11.72 -10.56 -16.78
CA GLN A 52 -12.97 -11.29 -16.67
C GLN A 52 -12.98 -12.01 -15.31
N THR A 53 -13.65 -11.43 -14.32
CA THR A 53 -13.87 -12.11 -13.03
C THR A 53 -14.73 -13.34 -13.26
N GLU A 54 -14.19 -14.50 -12.93
CA GLU A 54 -14.89 -15.78 -12.98
C GLU A 54 -16.09 -15.74 -12.04
N THR A 55 -17.29 -15.84 -12.60
CA THR A 55 -18.55 -15.83 -11.84
C THR A 55 -18.91 -17.23 -11.39
N LYS A 56 -18.89 -17.49 -10.10
CA LYS A 56 -19.37 -18.75 -9.50
C LYS A 56 -20.82 -18.58 -9.06
N GLN A 57 -21.64 -19.61 -9.29
CA GLN A 57 -22.98 -19.66 -8.69
C GLN A 57 -22.86 -20.15 -7.24
N LEU A 58 -23.35 -19.33 -6.32
CA LEU A 58 -23.39 -19.59 -4.89
C LEU A 58 -24.85 -19.61 -4.44
N ARG A 59 -25.26 -20.63 -3.67
CA ARG A 59 -26.61 -20.73 -3.13
C ARG A 59 -26.62 -20.15 -1.72
N VAL A 60 -27.22 -18.97 -1.55
CA VAL A 60 -27.41 -18.37 -0.23
C VAL A 60 -28.63 -19.02 0.43
N ARG A 61 -28.41 -19.67 1.56
CA ARG A 61 -29.43 -20.33 2.38
C ARG A 61 -29.86 -19.38 3.49
N VAL A 62 -31.15 -19.04 3.55
CA VAL A 62 -31.74 -18.17 4.57
C VAL A 62 -32.85 -18.92 5.28
N TYR A 63 -32.75 -19.06 6.59
CA TYR A 63 -33.76 -19.75 7.40
C TYR A 63 -33.90 -19.12 8.78
N HIS A 64 -35.03 -19.38 9.45
CA HIS A 64 -35.24 -18.91 10.83
C HIS A 64 -35.76 -20.01 11.76
N THR A 65 -35.36 -19.89 13.02
CA THR A 65 -35.88 -20.66 14.15
C THR A 65 -36.62 -19.73 15.10
N TYR A 66 -37.58 -20.26 15.86
CA TYR A 66 -38.35 -19.48 16.84
C TYR A 66 -38.52 -20.30 18.13
N VAL A 67 -38.09 -19.71 19.24
CA VAL A 67 -38.40 -20.21 20.58
C VAL A 67 -39.62 -19.44 21.08
N PRO A 68 -40.78 -20.09 21.30
CA PRO A 68 -41.97 -19.42 21.80
C PRO A 68 -41.75 -18.87 23.22
N PRO A 69 -42.54 -17.87 23.66
CA PRO A 69 -42.48 -17.37 25.03
C PRO A 69 -42.83 -18.48 26.03
N VAL A 70 -42.11 -18.52 27.15
CA VAL A 70 -42.39 -19.42 28.27
C VAL A 70 -43.06 -18.62 29.38
N GLU A 71 -44.30 -18.96 29.69
CA GLU A 71 -45.04 -18.38 30.82
C GLU A 71 -44.43 -18.85 32.16
N ALA A 72 -44.51 -18.02 33.20
CA ALA A 72 -43.87 -18.33 34.48
C ALA A 72 -44.54 -19.52 35.19
N SER A 73 -43.72 -20.48 35.60
CA SER A 73 -44.10 -21.59 36.47
C SER A 73 -43.35 -21.47 37.81
N GLU A 74 -43.72 -22.27 38.82
CA GLU A 74 -43.19 -22.11 40.19
C GLU A 74 -41.65 -22.24 40.29
N ASP A 75 -41.01 -22.94 39.35
CA ASP A 75 -39.54 -23.10 39.27
C ASP A 75 -38.87 -22.32 38.09
N THR A 76 -39.60 -21.59 37.24
CA THR A 76 -39.03 -20.99 36.00
C THR A 76 -39.47 -19.54 35.75
N GLN A 77 -38.49 -18.66 35.55
CA GLN A 77 -38.71 -17.25 35.19
C GLN A 77 -39.30 -17.09 33.77
N ALA A 78 -40.25 -16.18 33.60
CA ALA A 78 -40.86 -15.90 32.29
C ALA A 78 -39.82 -15.45 31.26
N ALA A 79 -39.82 -16.08 30.08
CA ALA A 79 -38.90 -15.78 29.00
C ALA A 79 -39.67 -15.26 27.76
N PRO A 80 -39.31 -14.10 27.19
CA PRO A 80 -39.95 -13.59 25.98
C PRO A 80 -39.58 -14.44 24.76
N GLY A 81 -40.52 -14.60 23.84
CA GLY A 81 -40.30 -15.33 22.58
C GLY A 81 -39.15 -14.72 21.77
N ARG A 82 -38.27 -15.58 21.27
CA ARG A 82 -37.01 -15.20 20.60
C ARG A 82 -36.90 -15.90 19.26
N TRP A 83 -36.74 -15.13 18.20
CA TRP A 83 -36.41 -15.65 16.88
C TRP A 83 -34.91 -15.52 16.61
N THR A 84 -34.40 -16.40 15.76
CA THR A 84 -33.03 -16.40 15.27
C THR A 84 -33.06 -16.61 13.75
N LEU A 85 -32.61 -15.60 13.00
CA LEU A 85 -32.40 -15.66 11.56
C LEU A 85 -30.96 -16.11 11.28
N ARG A 86 -30.77 -17.04 10.33
CA ARG A 86 -29.47 -17.49 9.85
C ARG A 86 -29.34 -17.33 8.35
N ILE A 87 -28.13 -16.95 7.92
CA ILE A 87 -27.73 -16.74 6.53
C ILE A 87 -26.41 -17.48 6.29
N GLU A 88 -26.42 -18.49 5.44
CA GLU A 88 -25.28 -19.36 5.14
C GLU A 88 -24.97 -19.35 3.64
N GLY A 89 -23.69 -19.51 3.27
CA GLY A 89 -23.29 -19.74 1.88
C GLY A 89 -23.12 -21.23 1.61
N VAL A 90 -23.78 -21.75 0.57
CA VAL A 90 -23.67 -23.16 0.12
C VAL A 90 -23.15 -23.21 -1.30
N ASP A 91 -22.20 -24.11 -1.58
CA ASP A 91 -21.72 -24.31 -2.94
C ASP A 91 -22.78 -25.00 -3.82
N ALA A 92 -23.23 -24.33 -4.88
CA ALA A 92 -24.21 -24.89 -5.82
C ALA A 92 -23.58 -25.91 -6.81
N SER A 93 -22.26 -26.10 -6.78
CA SER A 93 -21.52 -26.97 -7.71
C SER A 93 -21.03 -28.30 -7.12
N ALA A 94 -21.26 -28.54 -5.83
CA ALA A 94 -20.96 -29.81 -5.17
C ALA A 94 -22.21 -30.71 -5.12
N GLU A 95 -22.04 -32.04 -5.23
CA GLU A 95 -23.14 -33.01 -5.13
C GLU A 95 -23.71 -33.11 -3.70
N GLU A 96 -22.91 -32.73 -2.69
CA GLU A 96 -23.35 -32.53 -1.31
C GLU A 96 -23.32 -31.03 -0.95
N PRO A 97 -24.31 -30.50 -0.20
CA PRO A 97 -24.42 -29.08 0.13
C PRO A 97 -23.37 -28.65 1.17
N THR A 98 -22.14 -28.46 0.71
CA THR A 98 -21.04 -27.96 1.55
C THR A 98 -21.22 -26.49 1.87
N ILE A 99 -21.24 -26.16 3.17
CA ILE A 99 -21.19 -24.78 3.65
C ILE A 99 -19.81 -24.20 3.30
N VAL A 100 -19.79 -23.04 2.68
CA VAL A 100 -18.58 -22.33 2.29
C VAL A 100 -18.45 -21.02 3.03
N LYS A 101 -17.21 -20.63 3.35
CA LYS A 101 -16.86 -19.40 4.09
C LYS A 101 -17.54 -18.17 3.46
N PHE A 102 -18.66 -17.74 4.04
CA PHE A 102 -19.45 -16.59 3.60
C PHE A 102 -18.58 -15.32 3.43
N SER A 103 -17.60 -15.12 4.31
CA SER A 103 -16.64 -14.00 4.23
C SER A 103 -15.68 -14.01 3.04
N SER A 104 -15.55 -15.13 2.33
CA SER A 104 -14.77 -15.23 1.08
C SER A 104 -15.55 -14.72 -0.13
N TYR A 105 -16.89 -14.70 -0.04
CA TYR A 105 -17.80 -14.32 -1.13
C TYR A 105 -18.48 -12.96 -0.90
N PHE A 106 -18.70 -12.57 0.36
CA PHE A 106 -19.37 -11.32 0.73
C PHE A 106 -18.49 -10.41 1.59
N ARG A 107 -18.58 -9.10 1.31
CA ARG A 107 -17.75 -8.04 1.89
C ARG A 107 -18.50 -7.17 2.91
N LYS A 108 -19.79 -6.95 2.67
CA LYS A 108 -20.74 -6.35 3.60
C LYS A 108 -22.08 -7.05 3.47
N THR A 109 -22.77 -7.19 4.60
CA THR A 109 -24.19 -7.56 4.66
C THR A 109 -24.92 -6.52 5.49
N SER A 110 -26.06 -6.04 5.00
CA SER A 110 -27.01 -5.21 5.75
C SER A 110 -28.31 -5.97 5.89
N ILE A 111 -28.82 -6.10 7.11
CA ILE A 111 -30.10 -6.77 7.41
C ILE A 111 -31.03 -5.70 7.96
N GLU A 112 -31.98 -5.29 7.13
CA GLU A 112 -32.99 -4.27 7.42
C GLU A 112 -34.28 -4.97 7.89
N LEU A 113 -34.55 -4.85 9.19
CA LEU A 113 -35.78 -5.27 9.87
C LEU A 113 -36.85 -4.16 9.74
N ASP A 114 -38.06 -4.42 10.23
CA ASP A 114 -39.14 -3.41 10.28
C ASP A 114 -38.81 -2.29 11.30
N PRO A 115 -38.67 -1.02 10.88
CA PRO A 115 -38.41 0.11 11.79
C PRO A 115 -39.54 0.39 12.79
N HIS A 116 -40.75 -0.12 12.56
CA HIS A 116 -41.87 0.01 13.49
C HIS A 116 -41.84 -1.02 14.63
N LEU A 117 -41.07 -2.11 14.46
CA LEU A 117 -40.90 -3.16 15.48
C LEU A 117 -39.58 -3.05 16.24
N TYR A 118 -38.52 -2.54 15.60
CA TYR A 118 -37.18 -2.47 16.19
C TYR A 118 -36.55 -1.07 16.05
N SER A 119 -36.11 -0.48 17.16
CA SER A 119 -35.30 0.74 17.11
C SER A 119 -33.96 0.47 16.41
N ASP A 120 -33.31 -0.64 16.78
CA ASP A 120 -32.14 -1.22 16.12
C ASP A 120 -32.57 -2.13 14.96
N HIS A 121 -33.03 -1.52 13.86
CA HIS A 121 -33.55 -2.23 12.69
C HIS A 121 -32.53 -2.47 11.58
N VAL A 122 -31.28 -2.00 11.70
CA VAL A 122 -30.24 -2.20 10.65
C VAL A 122 -29.03 -2.88 11.25
N VAL A 123 -28.90 -4.19 11.03
CA VAL A 123 -27.74 -4.97 11.46
C VAL A 123 -26.72 -5.04 10.32
N GLU A 124 -25.59 -4.35 10.47
CA GLU A 124 -24.49 -4.36 9.50
C GLU A 124 -23.34 -5.29 9.92
N TRP A 125 -22.92 -6.16 9.01
CA TRP A 125 -21.69 -6.96 9.12
C TRP A 125 -20.71 -6.60 7.98
N THR A 126 -19.40 -6.63 8.26
CA THR A 126 -18.35 -6.41 7.23
C THR A 126 -17.11 -7.27 7.48
N SER A 127 -16.51 -7.84 6.42
CA SER A 127 -15.25 -8.62 6.50
C SER A 127 -13.99 -7.75 6.68
N PHE A 128 -14.11 -6.55 7.27
CA PHE A 128 -13.00 -5.66 7.61
C PHE A 128 -12.78 -5.53 9.12
N GLN A 129 -13.65 -6.14 9.94
CA GLN A 129 -13.53 -6.11 11.39
C GLN A 129 -12.47 -7.13 11.84
N LYS A 130 -11.31 -6.64 12.29
CA LYS A 130 -10.14 -7.45 12.73
C LYS A 130 -10.42 -8.47 13.86
N ALA A 131 -11.60 -8.45 14.47
CA ALA A 131 -11.99 -9.32 15.56
C ALA A 131 -12.58 -10.68 15.09
N SER A 132 -12.94 -10.82 13.82
CA SER A 132 -13.51 -12.06 13.27
C SER A 132 -12.84 -12.40 11.94
N HIS A 133 -11.90 -13.35 12.00
CA HIS A 133 -11.32 -13.98 10.83
C HIS A 133 -12.21 -15.15 10.42
N GLU A 134 -12.60 -15.20 9.14
CA GLU A 134 -13.34 -16.30 8.50
C GLU A 134 -14.72 -16.59 9.12
N VAL A 135 -15.78 -16.11 8.47
CA VAL A 135 -17.17 -16.29 8.89
C VAL A 135 -17.88 -17.20 7.89
N ASP A 136 -18.47 -18.30 8.37
CA ASP A 136 -19.20 -19.30 7.56
C ASP A 136 -20.68 -18.92 7.34
N GLY A 137 -21.26 -18.16 8.26
CA GLY A 137 -22.63 -17.65 8.17
C GLY A 137 -22.91 -16.57 9.20
N LEU A 138 -24.01 -15.85 9.03
CA LEU A 138 -24.45 -14.78 9.93
C LEU A 138 -25.69 -15.23 10.71
N GLU A 139 -25.65 -15.08 12.04
CA GLU A 139 -26.78 -15.31 12.93
C GLU A 139 -27.24 -13.98 13.55
N VAL A 140 -28.55 -13.69 13.48
CA VAL A 140 -29.18 -12.53 14.12
C VAL A 140 -30.36 -13.01 14.96
N SER A 141 -30.23 -12.89 16.29
CA SER A 141 -31.32 -13.18 17.23
C SER A 141 -31.93 -11.89 17.79
N ARG A 142 -33.26 -11.84 17.93
CA ARG A 142 -34.01 -10.77 18.61
C ARG A 142 -35.25 -11.36 19.30
N THR A 143 -35.81 -10.62 20.25
CA THR A 143 -37.10 -10.94 20.87
C THR A 143 -38.26 -10.38 20.06
N GLY A 144 -39.35 -11.12 19.94
CA GLY A 144 -40.55 -10.71 19.19
C GLY A 144 -41.41 -11.90 18.75
N SER A 145 -42.67 -11.65 18.46
CA SER A 145 -43.67 -12.65 18.04
C SER A 145 -44.51 -12.21 16.83
N THR A 146 -44.23 -11.04 16.26
CA THR A 146 -44.90 -10.50 15.08
C THR A 146 -44.19 -10.97 13.81
N ALA A 147 -44.95 -11.56 12.88
CA ALA A 147 -44.44 -11.84 11.54
C ALA A 147 -44.17 -10.53 10.78
N HIS A 148 -43.00 -10.42 10.15
CA HIS A 148 -42.61 -9.26 9.35
C HIS A 148 -41.59 -9.62 8.26
N THR A 149 -41.45 -8.75 7.28
CA THR A 149 -40.45 -8.89 6.22
C THR A 149 -39.10 -8.33 6.68
N VAL A 150 -38.02 -8.90 6.15
CA VAL A 150 -36.62 -8.54 6.35
C VAL A 150 -35.96 -8.40 4.99
N LYS A 151 -35.20 -7.32 4.79
CA LYS A 151 -34.46 -7.06 3.56
C LYS A 151 -32.97 -7.27 3.80
N ILE A 152 -32.38 -8.22 3.09
CA ILE A 152 -30.99 -8.66 3.25
C ILE A 152 -30.21 -8.18 2.03
N LYS A 153 -29.37 -7.15 2.21
CA LYS A 153 -28.53 -6.60 1.14
C LYS A 153 -27.12 -7.16 1.26
N LEU A 154 -26.71 -7.95 0.28
CA LEU A 154 -25.41 -8.60 0.20
C LEU A 154 -24.50 -7.86 -0.78
N LEU A 155 -23.32 -7.45 -0.36
CA LEU A 155 -22.29 -6.87 -1.23
C LEU A 155 -21.20 -7.90 -1.50
N ALA A 156 -21.04 -8.32 -2.75
CA ALA A 156 -20.03 -9.31 -3.15
C ALA A 156 -18.58 -8.81 -2.93
N ALA A 157 -17.68 -9.73 -2.58
CA ALA A 157 -16.27 -9.47 -2.30
C ALA A 157 -15.39 -9.36 -3.57
N GLN A 158 -15.58 -8.29 -4.35
CA GLN A 158 -14.71 -8.03 -5.50
C GLN A 158 -13.43 -7.29 -5.09
N THR A 159 -12.27 -7.82 -5.48
CA THR A 159 -10.95 -7.17 -5.32
C THR A 159 -10.31 -6.97 -6.69
N PRO A 160 -9.98 -5.73 -7.13
CA PRO A 160 -10.32 -4.46 -6.49
C PRO A 160 -11.82 -4.16 -6.54
N GLU A 161 -12.32 -3.39 -5.57
CA GLU A 161 -13.71 -2.93 -5.53
C GLU A 161 -14.04 -2.09 -6.78
N ARG A 162 -15.16 -2.40 -7.47
CA ARG A 162 -15.67 -1.64 -8.62
C ARG A 162 -16.99 -0.94 -8.30
N PHE A 163 -17.12 0.26 -8.88
CA PHE A 163 -18.24 1.17 -8.70
C PHE A 163 -18.79 1.59 -10.06
N SER A 164 -20.10 1.73 -10.11
CA SER A 164 -20.79 2.57 -11.09
C SER A 164 -20.76 4.01 -10.59
N ILE A 165 -20.65 4.95 -11.52
CA ILE A 165 -20.66 6.38 -11.23
C ILE A 165 -22.06 6.95 -11.48
N SER A 166 -22.42 8.01 -10.76
CA SER A 166 -23.65 8.74 -11.04
C SER A 166 -23.57 9.46 -12.41
N PRO A 167 -24.69 9.68 -13.12
CA PRO A 167 -24.67 10.25 -14.47
C PRO A 167 -24.10 11.67 -14.52
N GLU A 168 -24.20 12.43 -13.42
CA GLU A 168 -23.59 13.76 -13.29
C GLU A 168 -22.06 13.65 -13.30
N LEU A 169 -21.50 12.69 -12.55
CA LEU A 169 -20.07 12.43 -12.54
C LEU A 169 -19.59 11.86 -13.89
N GLU A 170 -20.38 11.01 -14.54
CA GLU A 170 -20.10 10.51 -15.89
C GLU A 170 -20.05 11.64 -16.93
N ALA A 171 -20.97 12.61 -16.88
CA ALA A 171 -20.96 13.79 -17.74
C ALA A 171 -19.76 14.73 -17.53
N ALA A 172 -19.10 14.67 -16.36
CA ALA A 172 -17.87 15.38 -16.07
C ALA A 172 -16.62 14.60 -16.51
N ILE A 173 -16.38 13.41 -15.94
CA ILE A 173 -15.11 12.67 -16.09
C ILE A 173 -15.15 11.50 -17.08
N GLY A 174 -16.32 11.14 -17.64
CA GLY A 174 -16.48 9.97 -18.51
C GLY A 174 -15.54 9.92 -19.71
N GLN A 175 -15.19 11.08 -20.29
CA GLN A 175 -14.21 11.15 -21.40
C GLN A 175 -12.76 10.80 -21.02
N TYR A 176 -12.44 10.73 -19.72
CA TYR A 176 -11.14 10.32 -19.17
C TYR A 176 -11.16 8.89 -18.60
N LEU A 177 -12.33 8.23 -18.63
CA LEU A 177 -12.51 6.87 -18.19
C LEU A 177 -12.49 5.91 -19.39
N GLY A 178 -12.07 4.67 -19.18
CA GLY A 178 -12.06 3.63 -20.22
C GLY A 178 -13.47 3.12 -20.56
N PRO A 179 -13.64 2.28 -21.60
CA PRO A 179 -14.94 1.79 -22.07
C PRO A 179 -15.60 0.72 -21.16
N ALA A 180 -15.31 0.76 -19.85
CA ALA A 180 -15.86 -0.17 -18.87
C ALA A 180 -17.15 0.39 -18.25
N LYS A 181 -18.06 -0.48 -17.80
CA LYS A 181 -19.24 -0.07 -17.00
C LYS A 181 -18.97 -0.02 -15.49
N ALA A 182 -17.71 -0.23 -15.08
CA ALA A 182 -17.34 -0.62 -13.71
C ALA A 182 -15.90 -0.22 -13.38
N TYR A 183 -15.71 0.86 -12.61
CA TYR A 183 -14.41 1.50 -12.38
C TYR A 183 -13.95 1.32 -10.93
N THR A 184 -12.64 1.24 -10.71
CA THR A 184 -12.09 1.27 -9.34
C THR A 184 -12.03 2.70 -8.80
N LYS A 185 -11.94 2.84 -7.48
CA LYS A 185 -11.70 4.15 -6.83
C LYS A 185 -10.42 4.83 -7.35
N GLN A 186 -9.41 4.07 -7.78
CA GLN A 186 -8.17 4.60 -8.33
C GLN A 186 -8.38 5.16 -9.74
N ASP A 187 -9.10 4.45 -10.62
CA ASP A 187 -9.44 4.91 -11.98
C ASP A 187 -10.20 6.24 -11.94
N ILE A 188 -11.20 6.33 -11.05
CA ILE A 188 -12.07 7.51 -10.90
C ILE A 188 -11.29 8.72 -10.38
N VAL A 189 -10.43 8.54 -9.37
CA VAL A 189 -9.58 9.63 -8.85
C VAL A 189 -8.53 10.06 -9.88
N LEU A 190 -8.00 9.12 -10.69
CA LEU A 190 -7.07 9.43 -11.77
C LEU A 190 -7.75 10.23 -12.91
N ALA A 191 -8.95 9.83 -13.32
CA ALA A 191 -9.76 10.56 -14.30
C ALA A 191 -10.14 11.97 -13.81
N MET A 192 -10.51 12.10 -12.53
CA MET A 192 -10.78 13.40 -11.89
C MET A 192 -9.53 14.29 -11.84
N TRP A 193 -8.36 13.73 -11.53
CA TRP A 193 -7.08 14.45 -11.59
C TRP A 193 -6.72 14.91 -13.02
N GLN A 194 -6.97 14.08 -14.03
CA GLN A 194 -6.78 14.46 -15.43
C GLN A 194 -7.73 15.60 -15.85
N TYR A 195 -9.01 15.56 -15.44
CA TYR A 195 -9.98 16.64 -15.66
C TYR A 195 -9.48 17.97 -15.07
N ILE A 196 -9.11 17.96 -13.80
CA ILE A 196 -8.61 19.13 -13.05
C ILE A 196 -7.36 19.72 -13.70
N LYS A 197 -6.40 18.86 -14.06
CA LYS A 197 -5.12 19.28 -14.66
C LYS A 197 -5.30 19.81 -16.08
N LEU A 198 -6.11 19.17 -16.93
CA LEU A 198 -6.27 19.59 -18.33
C LEU A 198 -7.05 20.91 -18.47
N ARG A 199 -7.86 21.26 -17.46
CA ARG A 199 -8.60 22.53 -17.38
C ARG A 199 -7.94 23.60 -16.51
N ASN A 200 -6.73 23.35 -15.98
CA ASN A 200 -6.01 24.25 -15.06
C ASN A 200 -6.85 24.72 -13.86
N LEU A 201 -7.65 23.82 -13.27
CA LEU A 201 -8.55 24.13 -12.15
C LEU A 201 -7.87 24.21 -10.78
N ILE A 202 -6.53 24.20 -10.74
CA ILE A 202 -5.74 24.34 -9.52
C ILE A 202 -5.46 25.83 -9.31
N LYS A 203 -5.69 26.36 -8.10
CA LYS A 203 -5.49 27.78 -7.80
C LYS A 203 -3.99 28.13 -7.82
N GLU A 204 -3.63 29.20 -8.52
CA GLU A 204 -2.24 29.67 -8.62
C GLU A 204 -1.63 30.07 -7.26
N ASP A 205 -2.41 30.71 -6.38
CA ASP A 205 -1.96 31.08 -5.02
C ASP A 205 -1.77 29.88 -4.06
N ASP A 206 -2.49 28.78 -4.27
CA ASP A 206 -2.45 27.59 -3.42
C ASP A 206 -2.77 26.33 -4.22
N CYS A 207 -1.70 25.60 -4.59
CA CYS A 207 -1.75 24.35 -5.32
C CYS A 207 -2.55 23.21 -4.64
N ARG A 208 -3.03 23.40 -3.39
CA ARG A 208 -3.88 22.45 -2.66
C ARG A 208 -5.36 22.64 -2.94
N VAL A 209 -5.77 23.81 -3.44
CA VAL A 209 -7.18 24.17 -3.67
C VAL A 209 -7.54 24.03 -5.15
N VAL A 210 -8.65 23.35 -5.40
CA VAL A 210 -9.27 23.24 -6.72
C VAL A 210 -10.46 24.19 -6.77
N VAL A 211 -10.52 25.00 -7.83
CA VAL A 211 -11.68 25.86 -8.18
C VAL A 211 -12.56 25.06 -9.13
N CYS A 212 -13.86 25.00 -8.85
CA CYS A 212 -14.79 24.18 -9.59
C CYS A 212 -15.31 24.93 -10.83
N ASP A 213 -15.26 24.29 -12.01
CA ASP A 213 -16.02 24.77 -13.19
C ASP A 213 -17.51 24.37 -13.09
N ASP A 214 -18.37 24.88 -13.97
CA ASP A 214 -19.82 24.68 -13.89
C ASP A 214 -20.24 23.20 -13.77
N ARG A 215 -19.50 22.28 -14.41
CA ARG A 215 -19.76 20.83 -14.29
C ARG A 215 -19.31 20.30 -12.95
N LEU A 216 -18.12 20.70 -12.50
CA LEU A 216 -17.54 20.24 -11.24
C LEU A 216 -18.30 20.83 -10.02
N VAL A 217 -18.93 22.00 -10.18
CA VAL A 217 -19.95 22.57 -9.27
C VAL A 217 -21.21 21.71 -9.26
N GLN A 218 -21.76 21.34 -10.42
CA GLN A 218 -22.96 20.48 -10.51
C GLN A 218 -22.76 19.09 -9.87
N VAL A 219 -21.55 18.53 -9.95
CA VAL A 219 -21.23 17.25 -9.30
C VAL A 219 -20.98 17.45 -7.80
N LEU A 220 -20.02 18.29 -7.41
CA LEU A 220 -19.55 18.35 -6.00
C LEU A 220 -20.35 19.33 -5.11
N ASN A 221 -21.30 20.09 -5.67
CA ASN A 221 -22.06 21.15 -4.99
C ASN A 221 -21.19 22.17 -4.24
N CYS A 222 -19.96 22.41 -4.73
CA CYS A 222 -18.95 23.30 -4.14
C CYS A 222 -18.35 24.20 -5.22
N VAL A 223 -18.02 25.46 -4.87
CA VAL A 223 -17.33 26.40 -5.78
C VAL A 223 -15.81 26.27 -5.72
N SER A 224 -15.26 25.89 -4.56
CA SER A 224 -13.85 25.53 -4.40
C SER A 224 -13.68 24.59 -3.21
N LEU A 225 -12.70 23.67 -3.29
CA LEU A 225 -12.39 22.74 -2.21
C LEU A 225 -10.93 22.25 -2.25
N PRO A 226 -10.35 21.82 -1.11
CA PRO A 226 -9.05 21.15 -1.10
C PRO A 226 -9.09 19.84 -1.89
N PHE A 227 -7.99 19.52 -2.60
CA PHE A 227 -7.89 18.28 -3.39
C PHE A 227 -8.15 17.01 -2.55
N THR A 228 -7.74 17.00 -1.28
CA THR A 228 -8.00 15.91 -0.33
C THR A 228 -9.49 15.66 -0.07
N SER A 229 -10.32 16.70 -0.11
CA SER A 229 -11.76 16.61 0.10
C SER A 229 -12.51 16.02 -1.10
N ILE A 230 -11.93 16.07 -2.31
CA ILE A 230 -12.55 15.52 -3.53
C ILE A 230 -12.80 14.02 -3.38
N VAL A 231 -11.86 13.28 -2.78
CA VAL A 231 -12.00 11.83 -2.53
C VAL A 231 -13.13 11.51 -1.53
N VAL A 232 -13.54 12.47 -0.70
CA VAL A 232 -14.70 12.34 0.20
C VAL A 232 -15.99 12.66 -0.54
N ALA A 233 -16.04 13.78 -1.27
CA ALA A 233 -17.22 14.20 -2.03
C ALA A 233 -17.61 13.18 -3.12
N LEU A 234 -16.63 12.66 -3.87
CA LEU A 234 -16.84 11.63 -4.89
C LEU A 234 -17.61 10.40 -4.38
N LYS A 235 -17.50 10.04 -3.09
CA LYS A 235 -18.18 8.86 -2.51
C LYS A 235 -19.69 8.87 -2.71
N GLN A 236 -20.31 10.06 -2.71
CA GLN A 236 -21.77 10.20 -2.92
C GLN A 236 -22.21 9.79 -4.33
N HIS A 237 -21.27 9.79 -5.28
CA HIS A 237 -21.48 9.41 -6.68
C HIS A 237 -21.00 7.98 -6.99
N LEU A 238 -20.53 7.22 -5.99
CA LEU A 238 -20.03 5.85 -6.16
C LEU A 238 -21.06 4.82 -5.66
N THR A 239 -21.72 4.14 -6.59
CA THR A 239 -22.61 3.02 -6.29
C THR A 239 -21.88 1.69 -6.49
N PRO A 240 -21.94 0.73 -5.54
CA PRO A 240 -21.33 -0.59 -5.73
C PRO A 240 -22.19 -1.43 -6.68
N ILE A 241 -21.56 -2.04 -7.69
CA ILE A 241 -22.29 -2.74 -8.77
C ILE A 241 -22.84 -4.10 -8.33
N ASN A 242 -22.13 -4.79 -7.43
CA ASN A 242 -22.46 -6.17 -7.02
C ASN A 242 -23.24 -6.20 -5.69
N ALA A 243 -24.26 -5.35 -5.58
CA ALA A 243 -25.24 -5.40 -4.51
C ALA A 243 -26.38 -6.36 -4.90
N ILE A 244 -26.70 -7.31 -4.03
CA ILE A 244 -27.76 -8.30 -4.20
C ILE A 244 -28.77 -8.10 -3.06
N ASP A 245 -29.97 -7.63 -3.41
CA ASP A 245 -31.07 -7.42 -2.46
C ASP A 245 -31.96 -8.67 -2.44
N LEU A 246 -32.08 -9.31 -1.27
CA LEU A 246 -32.95 -10.45 -1.02
C LEU A 246 -34.07 -10.05 -0.04
N GLU A 247 -35.26 -10.61 -0.21
CA GLU A 247 -36.41 -10.34 0.66
C GLU A 247 -36.90 -11.65 1.31
N TYR A 248 -37.03 -11.65 2.63
CA TYR A 248 -37.37 -12.82 3.44
C TYR A 248 -38.45 -12.47 4.48
N THR A 249 -39.38 -13.38 4.76
CA THR A 249 -40.53 -13.12 5.65
C THR A 249 -40.48 -14.01 6.88
N LEU A 250 -40.18 -13.42 8.04
CA LEU A 250 -40.22 -14.11 9.33
C LEU A 250 -41.67 -14.46 9.67
N SER A 251 -41.93 -15.74 9.93
CA SER A 251 -43.28 -16.32 10.05
C SER A 251 -43.48 -16.89 11.45
N LEU A 252 -43.43 -16.02 12.46
CA LEU A 252 -43.33 -16.34 13.90
C LEU A 252 -44.63 -16.90 14.52
N SER A 253 -45.32 -17.80 13.83
CA SER A 253 -46.57 -18.40 14.31
C SER A 253 -46.32 -19.47 15.38
N THR A 254 -47.16 -19.50 16.40
CA THR A 254 -47.14 -20.53 17.46
C THR A 254 -47.74 -21.88 17.04
N ALA A 255 -48.11 -22.05 15.76
CA ALA A 255 -48.82 -23.21 15.25
C ALA A 255 -47.90 -24.27 14.59
N CYS A 256 -46.57 -24.11 14.67
CA CYS A 256 -45.61 -25.03 14.08
C CYS A 256 -44.56 -25.47 15.10
N GLU A 257 -44.53 -26.77 15.41
CA GLU A 257 -43.61 -27.38 16.39
C GLU A 257 -42.23 -27.72 15.78
N SER A 258 -41.91 -27.22 14.58
CA SER A 258 -40.62 -27.49 13.92
C SER A 258 -39.56 -26.47 14.34
N GLU A 259 -38.36 -26.95 14.68
CA GLU A 259 -37.22 -26.11 15.04
C GLU A 259 -36.79 -25.16 13.90
N LEU A 260 -37.09 -25.53 12.66
CA LEU A 260 -36.91 -24.74 11.44
C LEU A 260 -38.29 -24.39 10.87
N LEU A 261 -38.63 -23.09 10.76
CA LEU A 261 -39.97 -22.64 10.37
C LEU A 261 -40.15 -22.39 8.87
N ASP A 262 -39.12 -21.87 8.20
CA ASP A 262 -39.11 -21.56 6.77
C ASP A 262 -37.65 -21.53 6.29
N GLU A 263 -37.39 -22.09 5.12
CA GLU A 263 -36.06 -22.19 4.52
C GLU A 263 -36.13 -21.76 3.05
N LYS A 264 -35.32 -20.76 2.68
CA LYS A 264 -35.28 -20.21 1.32
C LYS A 264 -33.86 -20.23 0.79
N PHE A 265 -33.75 -20.68 -0.46
CA PHE A 265 -32.50 -20.74 -1.21
C PHE A 265 -32.53 -19.69 -2.31
N PHE A 266 -31.52 -18.83 -2.33
CA PHE A 266 -31.35 -17.80 -3.35
C PHE A 266 -30.07 -18.09 -4.14
N ASP A 267 -30.20 -18.34 -5.44
CA ASP A 267 -29.04 -18.55 -6.32
C ASP A 267 -28.44 -17.20 -6.73
N VAL A 268 -27.20 -16.97 -6.33
CA VAL A 268 -26.49 -15.69 -6.44
C VAL A 268 -25.19 -15.89 -7.21
N SER A 269 -25.01 -15.14 -8.29
CA SER A 269 -23.77 -15.13 -9.05
C SER A 269 -22.74 -14.22 -8.38
N VAL A 270 -21.65 -14.78 -7.87
CA VAL A 270 -20.59 -14.04 -7.15
C VAL A 270 -19.30 -14.11 -7.93
N ALA A 271 -18.57 -12.98 -8.02
CA ALA A 271 -17.21 -12.96 -8.54
C ALA A 271 -16.28 -13.74 -7.59
N ALA A 272 -15.78 -14.88 -8.04
CA ALA A 272 -14.78 -15.64 -7.31
C ALA A 272 -13.40 -14.97 -7.45
N THR A 273 -12.54 -15.11 -6.43
CA THR A 273 -11.11 -14.88 -6.62
C THR A 273 -10.57 -15.99 -7.52
N SER A 274 -10.21 -15.65 -8.76
CA SER A 274 -9.72 -16.64 -9.71
C SER A 274 -8.47 -17.37 -9.17
N ASP A 275 -8.31 -18.64 -9.54
CA ASP A 275 -7.09 -19.39 -9.24
C ASP A 275 -5.86 -18.72 -9.86
N LEU A 276 -6.06 -18.00 -10.96
CA LEU A 276 -5.07 -17.14 -11.61
C LEU A 276 -4.66 -15.96 -10.72
N ASP A 277 -5.59 -15.23 -10.11
CA ASP A 277 -5.27 -14.10 -9.22
C ASP A 277 -4.58 -14.54 -7.93
N ARG A 278 -4.93 -15.71 -7.38
CA ARG A 278 -4.19 -16.34 -6.26
C ARG A 278 -2.76 -16.69 -6.67
N THR A 279 -2.58 -17.28 -7.85
CA THR A 279 -1.27 -17.68 -8.40
C THR A 279 -0.40 -16.46 -8.73
N ARG A 280 -0.99 -15.43 -9.33
CA ARG A 280 -0.41 -14.11 -9.63
C ARG A 280 0.06 -13.39 -8.37
N THR A 281 -0.76 -13.35 -7.33
CA THR A 281 -0.40 -12.71 -6.05
C THR A 281 0.78 -13.42 -5.39
N ARG A 282 0.80 -14.77 -5.44
CA ARG A 282 1.95 -15.57 -5.00
C ARG A 282 3.21 -15.26 -5.81
N ALA A 283 3.13 -15.32 -7.14
CA ALA A 283 4.28 -15.10 -8.03
C ALA A 283 4.87 -13.68 -7.90
N LEU A 284 4.02 -12.66 -7.68
CA LEU A 284 4.48 -11.30 -7.40
C LEU A 284 5.25 -11.22 -6.07
N LYS A 285 4.73 -11.84 -5.00
CA LYS A 285 5.40 -11.90 -3.69
C LYS A 285 6.75 -12.63 -3.78
N GLU A 286 6.78 -13.79 -4.44
CA GLU A 286 8.02 -14.55 -4.68
C GLU A 286 9.05 -13.73 -5.48
N CYS A 287 8.60 -12.96 -6.48
CA CYS A 287 9.47 -12.04 -7.22
C CYS A 287 10.00 -10.87 -6.38
N GLU A 288 9.20 -10.33 -5.45
CA GLU A 288 9.61 -9.25 -4.55
C GLU A 288 10.62 -9.74 -3.51
N GLU A 289 10.41 -10.93 -2.94
CA GLU A 289 11.32 -11.57 -1.99
C GLU A 289 12.68 -11.86 -2.65
N LEU A 290 12.68 -12.48 -3.84
CA LEU A 290 13.91 -12.73 -4.62
C LEU A 290 14.65 -11.43 -5.02
N GLN A 291 13.93 -10.36 -5.37
CA GLN A 291 14.55 -9.05 -5.66
C GLN A 291 15.15 -8.41 -4.40
N GLN A 292 14.51 -8.58 -3.23
CA GLN A 292 15.03 -8.07 -1.97
C GLN A 292 16.32 -8.82 -1.55
N ASP A 293 16.39 -10.12 -1.75
CA ASP A 293 17.58 -10.93 -1.44
C ASP A 293 18.74 -10.66 -2.39
N GLN A 294 18.49 -10.61 -3.71
CA GLN A 294 19.51 -10.18 -4.70
C GLN A 294 20.08 -8.79 -4.37
N LYS A 295 19.26 -7.87 -3.84
CA LYS A 295 19.72 -6.55 -3.42
C LYS A 295 20.62 -6.60 -2.17
N LYS A 296 20.40 -7.53 -1.24
CA LYS A 296 21.28 -7.75 -0.07
C LYS A 296 22.65 -8.29 -0.52
N GLU A 297 22.64 -9.30 -1.39
CA GLU A 297 23.86 -9.91 -1.94
C GLU A 297 24.69 -8.89 -2.73
N LEU A 298 24.05 -8.11 -3.60
CA LEU A 298 24.72 -7.08 -4.38
C LEU A 298 25.32 -5.98 -3.51
N ALA A 299 24.65 -5.57 -2.43
CA ALA A 299 25.20 -4.61 -1.47
C ALA A 299 26.43 -5.17 -0.70
N LEU A 300 26.42 -6.46 -0.35
CA LEU A 300 27.57 -7.14 0.26
C LEU A 300 28.77 -7.22 -0.71
N LEU A 301 28.52 -7.56 -1.98
CA LEU A 301 29.55 -7.59 -3.02
C LEU A 301 30.14 -6.20 -3.28
N GLN A 302 29.33 -5.15 -3.29
CA GLN A 302 29.82 -3.76 -3.41
C GLN A 302 30.70 -3.34 -2.22
N ALA A 303 30.37 -3.77 -1.00
CA ALA A 303 31.22 -3.52 0.17
C ALA A 303 32.58 -4.26 0.06
N GLN A 304 32.59 -5.49 -0.47
CA GLN A 304 33.82 -6.24 -0.73
C GLN A 304 34.66 -5.64 -1.86
N GLU A 305 34.02 -5.14 -2.93
CA GLU A 305 34.69 -4.43 -4.02
C GLU A 305 35.43 -3.18 -3.52
N LEU A 306 34.78 -2.38 -2.66
CA LEU A 306 35.38 -1.19 -2.05
C LEU A 306 36.56 -1.52 -1.13
N ASP A 307 36.44 -2.54 -0.27
CA ASP A 307 37.53 -3.03 0.60
C ASP A 307 38.75 -3.52 -0.22
N ILE A 308 38.51 -4.23 -1.33
CA ILE A 308 39.58 -4.67 -2.24
C ILE A 308 40.25 -3.48 -2.93
N LEU A 309 39.48 -2.47 -3.36
CA LEU A 309 40.00 -1.25 -3.97
C LEU A 309 40.85 -0.42 -2.98
N GLU A 310 40.40 -0.25 -1.74
CA GLU A 310 41.15 0.46 -0.69
C GLU A 310 42.48 -0.24 -0.37
N ARG A 311 42.47 -1.58 -0.25
CA ARG A 311 43.69 -2.39 -0.09
C ARG A 311 44.63 -2.24 -1.28
N LEU A 312 44.10 -2.25 -2.51
CA LEU A 312 44.92 -2.11 -3.72
C LEU A 312 45.52 -0.70 -3.85
N GLN A 313 44.78 0.35 -3.50
CA GLN A 313 45.32 1.71 -3.39
C GLN A 313 46.42 1.78 -2.32
N THR A 314 46.21 1.16 -1.16
CA THR A 314 47.20 1.09 -0.08
C THR A 314 48.49 0.37 -0.52
N TYR A 315 48.38 -0.77 -1.22
CA TYR A 315 49.54 -1.47 -1.78
C TYR A 315 50.22 -0.68 -2.90
N THR A 316 49.45 0.05 -3.72
CA THR A 316 49.98 0.92 -4.78
C THR A 316 50.82 2.06 -4.18
N ARG A 317 50.27 2.80 -3.22
CA ARG A 317 50.98 3.87 -2.49
C ARG A 317 52.23 3.34 -1.78
N LYS A 318 52.16 2.14 -1.18
CA LYS A 318 53.32 1.48 -0.55
C LYS A 318 54.39 1.08 -1.58
N LYS A 319 54.01 0.54 -2.74
CA LYS A 319 54.92 0.20 -3.83
C LYS A 319 55.62 1.46 -4.36
N GLU A 320 54.86 2.53 -4.58
CA GLU A 320 55.39 3.82 -5.03
C GLU A 320 56.39 4.41 -4.03
N TRP A 321 56.03 4.48 -2.75
CA TRP A 321 56.92 4.93 -1.66
C TRP A 321 58.22 4.12 -1.62
N MET A 322 58.12 2.78 -1.72
CA MET A 322 59.30 1.90 -1.75
C MET A 322 60.15 2.07 -3.02
N THR A 323 59.53 2.45 -4.14
CA THR A 323 60.21 2.70 -5.42
C THR A 323 60.94 4.05 -5.39
N GLN A 324 60.32 5.09 -4.83
CA GLN A 324 60.94 6.42 -4.64
C GLN A 324 62.15 6.32 -3.69
N PHE A 325 61.99 5.66 -2.53
CA PHE A 325 63.09 5.37 -1.60
C PHE A 325 64.25 4.62 -2.27
N ALA A 326 63.96 3.67 -3.16
CA ALA A 326 64.99 2.89 -3.86
C ALA A 326 65.70 3.65 -4.99
N GLN A 327 65.16 4.79 -5.45
CA GLN A 327 65.76 5.63 -6.49
C GLN A 327 66.70 6.70 -5.91
N ASP A 328 66.27 7.41 -4.85
CA ASP A 328 67.13 8.29 -4.05
C ASP A 328 66.77 8.20 -2.55
N PRO A 329 67.46 7.34 -1.77
CA PRO A 329 67.18 7.20 -0.34
C PRO A 329 67.63 8.42 0.48
N CYS A 330 68.48 9.31 -0.06
CA CYS A 330 69.03 10.44 0.67
C CYS A 330 68.15 11.69 0.52
N GLY A 331 67.77 12.05 -0.71
CA GLY A 331 66.81 13.13 -0.98
C GLY A 331 65.43 12.79 -0.39
N PHE A 332 64.92 11.59 -0.65
CA PHE A 332 63.61 11.16 -0.17
C PHE A 332 63.50 11.14 1.36
N MET A 333 64.59 10.87 2.10
CA MET A 333 64.58 10.96 3.57
C MET A 333 64.72 12.40 4.10
N ALA A 334 65.28 13.33 3.31
CA ALA A 334 65.16 14.75 3.62
C ALA A 334 63.71 15.23 3.41
N ASP A 335 63.08 14.85 2.28
CA ASP A 335 61.70 15.21 1.95
C ASP A 335 60.67 14.61 2.92
N VAL A 336 60.82 13.33 3.29
CA VAL A 336 59.97 12.70 4.32
C VAL A 336 60.15 13.40 5.68
N LYS A 337 61.37 13.85 6.02
CA LYS A 337 61.59 14.63 7.24
C LYS A 337 60.91 16.00 7.20
N THR A 338 60.91 16.71 6.06
CA THR A 338 60.20 17.98 5.93
C THR A 338 58.68 17.80 5.94
N SER A 339 58.17 16.74 5.32
CA SER A 339 56.75 16.35 5.42
C SER A 339 56.35 16.10 6.87
N GLN A 340 57.07 15.21 7.59
CA GLN A 340 56.72 14.86 8.97
C GLN A 340 56.81 16.04 9.94
N LEU A 341 57.75 16.98 9.73
CA LEU A 341 57.80 18.23 10.50
C LEU A 341 56.64 19.17 10.18
N ALA A 342 56.08 19.14 8.96
CA ALA A 342 54.88 19.88 8.60
C ALA A 342 53.61 19.20 9.15
N ASP A 343 53.52 17.88 9.07
CA ASP A 343 52.45 17.06 9.65
C ASP A 343 52.38 17.26 11.18
N GLU A 344 53.53 17.27 11.86
CA GLU A 344 53.66 17.56 13.30
C GLU A 344 53.21 18.99 13.63
N GLN A 345 53.55 19.99 12.81
CA GLN A 345 53.09 21.37 12.98
C GLN A 345 51.58 21.52 12.78
N ILE A 346 50.96 20.74 11.89
CA ILE A 346 49.50 20.73 11.68
C ILE A 346 48.80 20.11 12.90
N LEU A 347 49.27 18.94 13.37
CA LEU A 347 48.70 18.29 14.57
C LEU A 347 48.89 19.14 15.84
N ALA A 348 50.03 19.84 15.96
CA ALA A 348 50.24 20.83 17.01
C ALA A 348 49.24 22.00 16.88
N ALA A 349 49.07 22.56 15.68
CA ALA A 349 48.12 23.65 15.43
C ALA A 349 46.66 23.25 15.72
N GLU A 350 46.25 22.04 15.37
CA GLU A 350 44.91 21.50 15.72
C GLU A 350 44.75 21.35 17.24
N THR A 351 45.78 20.88 17.94
CA THR A 351 45.79 20.82 19.42
C THR A 351 45.79 22.22 20.05
N GLU A 352 46.42 23.21 19.39
CA GLU A 352 46.41 24.60 19.81
C GLU A 352 45.07 25.32 19.54
N LEU A 353 44.22 24.76 18.67
CA LEU A 353 42.87 25.21 18.34
C LEU A 353 41.77 24.53 19.18
N ASP A 354 42.11 23.77 20.22
CA ASP A 354 41.15 23.32 21.24
C ASP A 354 40.71 24.48 22.16
N GLU A 355 39.86 25.36 21.61
CA GLU A 355 39.37 26.59 22.25
C GLU A 355 38.64 26.33 23.59
N PHE A 356 38.19 25.10 23.84
CA PHE A 356 37.50 24.73 25.08
C PHE A 356 38.43 24.61 26.29
N ASN A 357 39.70 24.26 26.10
CA ASN A 357 40.61 23.92 27.20
C ASN A 357 41.71 24.98 27.48
N VAL A 358 42.04 25.85 26.52
CA VAL A 358 43.12 26.84 26.69
C VAL A 358 42.66 28.27 26.35
N PRO A 359 42.21 29.07 27.34
CA PRO A 359 41.86 30.48 27.13
C PRO A 359 43.10 31.31 26.75
N ARG A 360 43.19 31.73 25.49
CA ARG A 360 44.31 32.51 24.93
C ARG A 360 43.96 34.01 24.86
N PRO A 361 44.25 34.84 25.90
CA PRO A 361 43.91 36.27 25.88
C PRO A 361 44.55 37.03 24.70
N GLN A 362 45.65 36.52 24.12
CA GLN A 362 46.32 37.11 22.97
C GLN A 362 45.54 37.00 21.65
N GLN A 363 44.58 36.07 21.52
CA GLN A 363 43.69 36.01 20.35
C GLN A 363 42.77 37.24 20.32
N PHE A 364 42.25 37.69 21.46
CA PHE A 364 41.38 38.87 21.56
C PHE A 364 42.09 40.22 21.30
N THR A 365 43.42 40.23 21.18
CA THR A 365 44.21 41.40 20.74
C THR A 365 44.51 41.43 19.23
N GLN A 366 44.09 40.42 18.46
CA GLN A 366 44.34 40.38 17.01
C GLN A 366 43.49 41.40 16.24
N PRO A 367 43.94 41.92 15.09
CA PRO A 367 43.24 43.00 14.37
C PRO A 367 41.83 42.60 13.91
N TRP A 368 41.66 41.35 13.46
CA TRP A 368 40.37 40.81 13.01
C TRP A 368 39.27 40.83 14.08
N VAL A 369 39.64 40.86 15.37
CA VAL A 369 38.67 40.89 16.48
C VAL A 369 37.81 42.15 16.43
N ARG A 370 38.36 43.28 15.99
CA ARG A 370 37.61 44.54 15.85
C ARG A 370 36.63 44.50 14.69
N GLU A 371 36.97 43.78 13.62
CA GLU A 371 36.13 43.60 12.44
C GLU A 371 34.98 42.64 12.76
N VAL A 372 35.29 41.47 13.33
CA VAL A 372 34.29 40.46 13.75
C VAL A 372 33.34 41.00 14.84
N VAL A 373 33.83 41.76 15.82
CA VAL A 373 32.95 42.43 16.80
C VAL A 373 32.13 43.56 16.15
N GLY A 374 32.68 44.24 15.15
CA GLY A 374 31.95 45.23 14.35
C GLY A 374 30.81 44.60 13.54
N GLU A 375 31.06 43.46 12.90
CA GLU A 375 30.04 42.68 12.19
C GLU A 375 28.98 42.16 13.17
N LEU A 376 29.36 41.50 14.27
CA LEU A 376 28.40 41.00 15.28
C LEU A 376 27.51 42.10 15.89
N LEU A 377 28.01 43.33 16.01
CA LEU A 377 27.24 44.49 16.50
C LEU A 377 26.39 45.16 15.42
N THR A 378 26.61 44.88 14.14
CA THR A 378 25.85 45.45 13.01
C THR A 378 24.90 44.45 12.34
N THR A 379 25.17 43.15 12.45
CA THR A 379 24.21 42.08 12.14
C THR A 379 23.05 42.14 13.13
N ARG A 380 21.87 42.56 12.66
CA ARG A 380 20.64 42.42 13.44
C ARG A 380 20.31 40.93 13.62
N PRO A 381 19.80 40.50 14.78
CA PRO A 381 19.39 39.13 14.97
C PRO A 381 18.26 38.78 13.99
N THR A 382 18.47 37.75 13.18
CA THR A 382 17.44 37.11 12.37
C THR A 382 16.60 36.20 13.26
N ASN A 383 15.43 36.69 13.67
CA ASN A 383 14.32 35.85 14.14
C ASN A 383 13.64 35.15 12.95
#